data_AF-A0A8B7YAK0-F1
#
_entry.id   AF-A0A8B7YAK0-F1
#
_cell.length_a   1.000
_cell.length_b   1.000
_cell.length_c   1.000
_cell.angle_alpha   90.00
_cell.angle_beta   90.00
_cell.angle_gamma   90.00
#
_symmetry.space_group_name_H-M   'P 1'
#
loop_
_entity.id
_entity.type
_entity.pdbx_description
1 polymer ?
#
loop_
_entity_poly.entity_id
_entity_poly.type
_entity_poly.pdbx_seq_one_letter_code
_entity_poly.pdbx_strand_id
1 'polypeptide(L)'
;MSLHLNLCAQTTLNWLDSGQILIPPKPTWKEIDPTKMPTEPVIDEQTIQRLERLALVDFNNVAGIRRLTEAIKLADQILTVDTTGVEPMDSVLEDRTLYLREDEVTQGNCAKEILQNAAKTCEEYFVAPPGNIPLPSKPVARYDETQQSDRQDDY
;
A
#
# COMPACT_ATOMS: atom_id res chain seq x y z
N MET A 1 39.27 7.61 7.94
CA MET A 1 38.63 6.92 6.79
C MET A 1 37.45 7.77 6.39
N SER A 2 37.56 8.42 5.23
CA SER A 2 36.59 9.40 4.75
C SER A 2 35.47 8.64 4.03
N LEU A 3 34.28 8.56 4.63
CA LEU A 3 33.10 8.05 3.94
C LEU A 3 32.51 9.19 3.13
N HIS A 4 32.71 9.13 1.82
CA HIS A 4 32.00 9.94 0.85
C HIS A 4 30.54 9.49 0.77
N LEU A 5 29.67 10.10 1.57
CA LEU A 5 28.25 10.24 1.26
C LEU A 5 28.06 11.67 0.77
N ASN A 6 27.96 11.86 -0.54
CA ASN A 6 27.30 13.02 -1.15
C ASN A 6 27.17 12.81 -2.65
N LEU A 7 26.00 12.31 -3.08
CA LEU A 7 25.52 12.49 -4.44
C LEU A 7 23.99 12.57 -4.53
N CYS A 8 23.32 13.01 -3.45
CA CYS A 8 21.86 13.22 -3.47
C CYS A 8 21.46 14.70 -3.37
N ALA A 9 22.34 15.58 -2.86
CA ALA A 9 21.97 16.95 -2.51
C ALA A 9 22.28 18.02 -3.58
N GLN A 10 22.47 17.65 -4.86
CA GLN A 10 22.94 18.59 -5.89
C GLN A 10 22.03 18.71 -7.11
N THR A 11 20.75 18.34 -6.96
CA THR A 11 19.73 18.77 -7.92
C THR A 11 19.06 19.99 -7.34
N THR A 12 19.53 21.15 -7.77
CA THR A 12 19.00 22.48 -7.45
C THR A 12 17.47 22.51 -7.59
N LEU A 13 16.78 22.90 -6.51
CA LEU A 13 15.39 23.35 -6.47
C LEU A 13 15.20 24.62 -7.32
N ASN A 14 15.31 24.48 -8.64
CA ASN A 14 15.07 25.58 -9.59
C ASN A 14 13.59 26.00 -9.65
N TRP A 15 12.70 25.28 -8.96
CA TRP A 15 11.26 25.47 -9.03
C TRP A 15 10.76 26.62 -8.14
N LEU A 16 11.37 26.86 -6.97
CA LEU A 16 10.97 27.96 -6.08
C LEU A 16 11.41 29.35 -6.59
N ASP A 17 12.47 29.43 -7.40
CA ASP A 17 12.98 30.70 -7.94
C ASP A 17 12.16 31.27 -9.11
N SER A 18 11.23 30.48 -9.66
CA SER A 18 10.44 30.85 -10.84
C SER A 18 9.23 31.76 -10.55
N GLY A 19 8.86 31.94 -9.27
CA GLY A 19 7.69 32.75 -8.86
C GLY A 19 6.35 32.24 -9.40
N GLN A 20 6.30 31.04 -9.98
CA GLN A 20 5.13 30.51 -10.66
C GLN A 20 4.30 29.65 -9.70
N ILE A 21 3.08 30.11 -9.40
CA ILE A 21 2.12 29.35 -8.60
C ILE A 21 1.66 28.14 -9.43
N LEU A 22 2.10 26.93 -9.06
CA LEU A 22 1.70 25.66 -9.70
C LEU A 22 0.31 25.18 -9.29
N ILE A 23 -0.31 25.86 -8.33
CA ILE A 23 -1.65 25.56 -7.84
C ILE A 23 -2.66 26.36 -8.68
N PRO A 24 -3.65 25.73 -9.33
CA PRO A 24 -4.66 26.44 -10.09
C PRO A 24 -5.41 27.45 -9.19
N PRO A 25 -5.55 28.73 -9.57
CA PRO A 25 -6.22 29.75 -8.76
C PRO A 25 -7.73 29.52 -8.60
N LYS A 26 -8.30 28.63 -9.43
CA LYS A 26 -9.69 28.18 -9.35
C LYS A 26 -9.72 26.66 -9.58
N PRO A 27 -10.60 25.93 -8.87
CA PRO A 27 -10.75 24.50 -9.06
C PRO A 27 -11.11 24.22 -10.52
N THR A 28 -10.31 23.38 -11.17
CA THR A 28 -10.49 23.01 -12.58
C THR A 28 -10.59 21.49 -12.65
N TRP A 29 -11.67 21.00 -13.25
CA TRP A 29 -11.87 19.58 -13.51
C TRP A 29 -11.76 19.34 -15.01
N LYS A 30 -11.02 18.32 -15.41
CA LYS A 30 -10.99 17.82 -16.79
C LYS A 30 -11.48 16.39 -16.76
N GLU A 31 -12.43 16.07 -17.62
CA GLU A 31 -12.90 14.70 -17.80
C GLU A 31 -11.78 13.86 -18.43
N ILE A 32 -11.63 12.63 -17.96
CA ILE A 32 -10.60 11.72 -18.45
C ILE A 32 -11.09 11.14 -19.78
N ASP A 33 -10.23 11.20 -20.79
CA ASP A 33 -10.54 10.67 -22.12
C ASP A 33 -10.47 9.14 -22.09
N PRO A 34 -11.60 8.42 -22.22
CA PRO A 34 -11.63 6.96 -22.13
C PRO A 34 -10.86 6.29 -23.27
N THR A 35 -10.59 7.01 -24.37
CA THR A 35 -9.83 6.46 -25.51
C THR A 35 -8.33 6.36 -25.23
N LYS A 36 -7.84 7.07 -24.21
CA LYS A 36 -6.43 7.07 -23.78
C LYS A 36 -6.17 6.15 -22.60
N MET A 37 -7.21 5.47 -22.10
CA MET A 37 -7.08 4.53 -21.00
C MET A 37 -6.38 3.25 -21.45
N PRO A 38 -5.51 2.66 -20.61
CA PRO A 38 -4.97 1.34 -20.87
C PRO A 38 -6.07 0.28 -20.89
N THR A 39 -5.77 -0.86 -21.52
CA THR A 39 -6.70 -2.00 -21.58
C THR A 39 -6.93 -2.56 -20.19
N GLU A 40 -8.17 -3.00 -19.91
CA GLU A 40 -8.53 -3.61 -18.64
C GLU A 40 -7.59 -4.78 -18.27
N PRO A 41 -7.06 -4.81 -17.04
CA PRO A 41 -6.14 -5.86 -16.61
C PRO A 41 -6.86 -7.20 -16.54
N VAL A 42 -6.33 -8.19 -17.25
CA VAL A 42 -6.69 -9.60 -17.05
C VAL A 42 -5.80 -10.14 -15.92
N ILE A 43 -6.39 -10.41 -14.76
CA ILE A 43 -5.67 -10.94 -13.59
C ILE A 43 -5.84 -12.46 -13.58
N ASP A 44 -4.74 -13.18 -13.69
CA ASP A 44 -4.75 -14.63 -13.62
C ASP A 44 -4.90 -15.13 -12.18
N GLU A 45 -5.42 -16.35 -12.05
CA GLU A 45 -5.67 -17.01 -10.76
C GLU A 45 -4.39 -17.14 -9.91
N GLN A 46 -3.22 -17.37 -10.53
CA GLN A 46 -1.96 -17.49 -9.78
C GLN A 46 -1.57 -16.14 -9.17
N THR A 47 -1.80 -15.04 -9.89
CA THR A 47 -1.62 -13.69 -9.37
C THR A 47 -2.58 -13.40 -8.21
N ILE A 48 -3.85 -13.79 -8.31
CA ILE A 48 -4.82 -13.62 -7.22
C ILE A 48 -4.34 -14.35 -5.96
N GLN A 49 -3.98 -15.63 -6.08
CA GLN A 49 -3.47 -16.43 -4.95
C GLN A 49 -2.18 -15.84 -4.35
N ARG A 50 -1.30 -15.31 -5.20
CA ARG A 50 -0.08 -14.64 -4.75
C ARG A 50 -0.39 -13.36 -3.97
N LEU A 51 -1.34 -12.56 -4.45
CA LEU A 51 -1.77 -11.34 -3.78
C LEU A 51 -2.43 -11.65 -2.44
N GLU A 52 -3.29 -12.66 -2.34
CA GLU A 52 -3.86 -13.11 -1.06
C GLU A 52 -2.78 -13.45 -0.04
N ARG A 53 -1.75 -14.19 -0.48
CA ARG A 53 -0.64 -14.60 0.39
C ARG A 53 0.20 -13.42 0.86
N LEU A 54 0.42 -12.41 0.00
CA LEU A 54 1.21 -11.23 0.35
C LEU A 54 0.41 -10.26 1.24
N ALA A 55 -0.87 -10.07 0.96
CA ALA A 55 -1.75 -9.19 1.72
C ALA A 55 -2.24 -9.83 3.02
N LEU A 56 -2.14 -11.16 3.16
CA LEU A 56 -2.72 -11.95 4.25
C LEU A 56 -4.25 -11.78 4.34
N VAL A 57 -4.91 -11.68 3.17
CA VAL A 57 -6.36 -11.48 3.04
C VAL A 57 -6.93 -12.53 2.09
N ASP A 58 -8.11 -13.04 2.41
CA ASP A 58 -8.91 -13.91 1.53
C ASP A 58 -9.90 -13.06 0.73
N PHE A 59 -9.70 -12.97 -0.58
CA PHE A 59 -10.55 -12.19 -1.49
C PHE A 59 -10.83 -12.89 -2.82
N ASN A 60 -10.40 -14.15 -3.00
CA ASN A 60 -10.64 -14.96 -4.19
C ASN A 60 -12.10 -15.43 -4.26
N ASN A 61 -12.99 -14.44 -4.40
CA ASN A 61 -14.40 -14.58 -4.65
C ASN A 61 -14.83 -13.51 -5.66
N VAL A 62 -15.99 -13.69 -6.29
CA VAL A 62 -16.48 -12.82 -7.38
C VAL A 62 -16.50 -11.35 -6.96
N ALA A 63 -16.97 -11.05 -5.75
CA ALA A 63 -17.06 -9.68 -5.25
C ALA A 63 -15.68 -9.07 -4.97
N GLY A 64 -14.73 -9.84 -4.44
CA GLY A 64 -13.36 -9.41 -4.16
C GLY A 64 -12.59 -9.10 -5.44
N ILE A 65 -12.69 -9.99 -6.43
CA ILE A 65 -12.04 -9.82 -7.74
C ILE A 65 -12.64 -8.61 -8.46
N ARG A 66 -13.98 -8.46 -8.47
CA ARG A 66 -14.62 -7.29 -9.06
C ARG A 66 -14.11 -5.98 -8.44
N ARG A 67 -14.03 -5.90 -7.11
CA ARG A 67 -13.50 -4.71 -6.42
C ARG A 67 -12.05 -4.43 -6.76
N LEU A 68 -11.22 -5.47 -6.84
CA LEU A 68 -9.82 -5.34 -7.26
C LEU A 68 -9.72 -4.78 -8.68
N THR A 69 -10.48 -5.33 -9.62
CA THR A 69 -10.51 -4.87 -11.01
C THR A 69 -11.00 -3.43 -11.12
N GLU A 70 -12.05 -3.05 -10.39
CA GLU A 70 -12.55 -1.67 -10.31
C GLU A 70 -11.49 -0.70 -9.74
N ALA A 71 -10.76 -1.11 -8.70
CA ALA A 71 -9.69 -0.31 -8.11
C ALA A 71 -8.51 -0.11 -9.07
N ILE A 72 -8.12 -1.13 -9.84
CA ILE A 72 -7.05 -0.99 -10.84
C ILE A 72 -7.50 -0.06 -11.96
N LYS A 73 -8.73 -0.20 -12.48
CA LYS A 73 -9.29 0.72 -13.48
C LYS A 73 -9.27 2.19 -13.01
N LEU A 74 -9.48 2.42 -11.72
CA LEU A 74 -9.38 3.76 -11.15
C LEU A 74 -7.91 4.24 -11.12
N ALA A 75 -6.98 3.39 -10.70
CA ALA A 75 -5.55 3.72 -10.67
C ALA A 75 -4.95 3.95 -12.06
N ASP A 76 -5.42 3.22 -13.08
CA ASP A 76 -4.98 3.33 -14.48
C ASP A 76 -5.16 4.74 -15.06
N GLN A 77 -6.06 5.55 -14.50
CA GLN A 77 -6.26 6.93 -14.90
C GLN A 77 -4.99 7.77 -14.71
N ILE A 78 -4.16 7.44 -13.71
CA ILE A 78 -2.90 8.12 -13.41
C ILE A 78 -1.89 7.94 -14.55
N LEU A 79 -1.98 6.84 -15.33
CA LEU A 79 -1.09 6.58 -16.46
C LEU A 79 -1.30 7.56 -17.63
N THR A 80 -2.41 8.31 -17.66
CA THR A 80 -2.65 9.36 -18.66
C THR A 80 -1.86 10.65 -18.40
N VAL A 81 -1.25 10.76 -17.22
CA VAL A 81 -0.45 11.92 -16.83
C VAL A 81 0.99 11.74 -17.33
N ASP A 82 1.47 12.71 -18.10
CA ASP A 82 2.87 12.74 -18.56
C ASP A 82 3.80 13.10 -17.39
N THR A 83 4.62 12.15 -16.99
CA THR A 83 5.65 12.29 -15.94
C THR A 83 7.07 12.32 -16.52
N THR A 84 7.23 12.55 -17.82
CA THR A 84 8.54 12.59 -18.49
C THR A 84 9.45 13.63 -17.84
N GLY A 85 10.59 13.18 -17.29
CA GLY A 85 11.58 14.05 -16.65
C GLY A 85 11.18 14.57 -15.27
N VAL A 86 10.10 14.04 -14.68
CA VAL A 86 9.72 14.33 -13.28
C VAL A 86 10.33 13.26 -12.38
N GLU A 87 11.19 13.67 -11.44
CA GLU A 87 11.74 12.79 -10.43
C GLU A 87 10.65 12.32 -9.45
N PRO A 88 10.59 11.03 -9.06
CA PRO A 88 9.64 10.56 -8.06
C PRO A 88 9.86 11.23 -6.70
N MET A 89 8.79 11.73 -6.10
CA MET A 89 8.82 12.26 -4.73
C MET A 89 8.61 11.12 -3.73
N ASP A 90 9.56 10.92 -2.83
CA ASP A 90 9.47 9.90 -1.76
C ASP A 90 8.99 10.49 -0.42
N SER A 91 9.24 11.78 -0.19
CA SER A 91 8.88 12.51 1.02
C SER A 91 8.55 13.95 0.70
N VAL A 92 7.53 14.51 1.34
CA VAL A 92 7.24 15.97 1.23
C VAL A 92 8.21 16.83 2.06
N LEU A 93 9.16 16.21 2.76
CA LEU A 93 10.06 16.85 3.73
C LEU A 93 11.53 16.78 3.33
N GLU A 94 11.84 16.60 2.05
CA GLU A 94 13.21 16.47 1.52
C GLU A 94 14.15 17.62 1.96
N ASP A 95 13.63 18.84 2.12
CA ASP A 95 14.39 20.02 2.55
C ASP A 95 14.65 20.11 4.06
N ARG A 96 14.20 19.12 4.84
CA ARG A 96 14.34 19.14 6.29
C ARG A 96 15.49 18.27 6.74
N THR A 97 16.26 18.79 7.70
CA THR A 97 17.29 18.00 8.38
C THR A 97 16.65 16.84 9.14
N LEU A 98 17.25 15.65 9.03
CA LEU A 98 16.85 14.49 9.82
C LEU A 98 17.31 14.66 11.27
N TYR A 99 16.36 14.56 12.20
CA TYR A 99 16.66 14.58 13.62
C TYR A 99 17.03 13.18 14.09
N LEU A 100 18.19 13.07 14.71
CA LEU A 100 18.59 11.84 15.38
C LEU A 100 17.92 11.78 16.75
N ARG A 101 17.48 10.59 17.14
CA ARG A 101 17.04 10.31 18.50
C ARG A 101 18.27 10.15 19.39
N GLU A 102 18.28 10.80 20.55
CA GLU A 102 19.32 10.59 21.57
C GLU A 102 19.37 9.12 22.01
N ASP A 103 20.57 8.60 22.22
CA ASP A 103 20.80 7.22 22.67
C ASP A 103 20.62 7.10 24.18
N GLU A 104 19.39 7.33 24.63
CA GLU A 104 18.99 7.23 26.03
C GLU A 104 17.97 6.10 26.23
N VAL A 105 18.08 5.42 27.37
CA VAL A 105 17.11 4.40 27.80
C VAL A 105 15.91 5.08 28.42
N THR A 106 14.73 4.93 27.79
CA THR A 106 13.50 5.60 28.24
C THR A 106 12.49 4.68 28.93
N GLN A 107 12.56 3.36 28.69
CA GLN A 107 11.61 2.38 29.25
C GLN A 107 12.30 1.06 29.61
N GLY A 108 11.67 0.34 30.55
CA GLY A 108 12.04 -1.02 30.96
C GLY A 108 10.99 -1.64 31.88
N ASN A 109 11.02 -2.97 32.00
CA ASN A 109 10.16 -3.74 32.92
C ASN A 109 8.63 -3.54 32.76
N CYS A 110 8.15 -3.22 31.56
CA CYS A 110 6.73 -2.95 31.25
C CYS A 110 5.99 -4.16 30.64
N ALA A 111 6.42 -5.39 30.92
CA ALA A 111 5.84 -6.61 30.33
C ALA A 111 4.32 -6.70 30.51
N LYS A 112 3.83 -6.37 31.71
CA LYS A 112 2.39 -6.37 32.02
C LYS A 112 1.59 -5.40 31.14
N GLU A 113 2.13 -4.21 30.88
CA GLU A 113 1.47 -3.18 30.06
C GLU A 113 1.48 -3.56 28.58
N ILE A 114 2.58 -4.14 28.10
CA ILE A 114 2.70 -4.64 26.71
C ILE A 114 1.70 -5.75 26.44
N LEU A 115 1.54 -6.68 27.38
CA LEU A 115 0.71 -7.86 27.21
C LEU A 115 -0.78 -7.62 27.50
N GLN A 116 -1.17 -6.45 28.00
CA GLN A 116 -2.55 -6.19 28.46
C GLN A 116 -3.61 -6.36 27.37
N ASN A 117 -3.24 -6.10 26.11
CA ASN A 117 -4.13 -6.19 24.95
C ASN A 117 -4.00 -7.52 24.20
N ALA A 118 -3.14 -8.43 24.68
CA ALA A 118 -2.94 -9.71 24.03
C ALA A 118 -4.16 -10.61 24.23
N ALA A 119 -4.71 -11.14 23.14
CA ALA A 119 -5.85 -12.06 23.19
C ALA A 119 -5.51 -13.37 23.95
N LYS A 120 -4.26 -13.82 23.87
CA LYS A 120 -3.79 -15.02 24.55
C LYS A 120 -2.31 -14.89 24.90
N THR A 121 -1.99 -15.23 26.15
CA THR A 121 -0.62 -15.25 26.67
C THR A 121 -0.34 -16.55 27.39
N CYS A 122 0.94 -16.94 27.48
CA CYS A 122 1.40 -18.07 28.27
C CYS A 122 2.75 -17.71 28.87
N GLU A 123 2.88 -17.75 30.20
CA GLU A 123 4.14 -17.43 30.92
C GLU A 123 4.79 -16.12 30.47
N GLU A 124 4.00 -15.05 30.31
CA GLU A 124 4.44 -13.72 29.83
C GLU A 124 4.89 -13.65 28.36
N TYR A 125 4.57 -14.67 27.55
CA TYR A 125 4.76 -14.66 26.10
C TYR A 125 3.44 -14.52 25.35
N PHE A 126 3.50 -13.91 24.16
CA PHE A 126 2.41 -13.99 23.19
C PHE A 126 2.29 -15.41 22.67
N VAL A 127 1.06 -15.92 22.61
CA VAL A 127 0.79 -17.22 22.00
C VAL A 127 0.48 -17.04 20.52
N ALA A 128 1.31 -17.60 19.65
CA ALA A 128 1.06 -17.71 18.22
C ALA A 128 0.76 -19.18 17.84
N PRO A 129 -0.03 -19.42 16.78
CA PRO A 129 -0.12 -20.73 16.15
C PRO A 129 1.27 -21.24 15.71
N PRO A 130 1.47 -22.56 15.59
CA PRO A 130 2.73 -23.11 15.10
C PRO A 130 3.09 -22.49 13.73
N GLY A 131 4.24 -21.81 13.68
CA GLY A 131 4.71 -21.10 12.50
C GLY A 131 5.22 -22.04 11.40
N ASN A 132 5.25 -21.52 10.17
CA ASN A 132 5.85 -22.17 9.00
C ASN A 132 5.13 -23.42 8.45
N ILE A 133 3.81 -23.49 8.61
CA ILE A 133 2.98 -24.45 7.86
C ILE A 133 2.55 -23.74 6.57
N PRO A 134 2.90 -24.24 5.37
CA PRO A 134 2.36 -23.72 4.13
C PRO A 134 0.83 -23.69 4.22
N LEU A 135 0.22 -22.57 3.88
CA LEU A 135 -1.23 -22.52 3.76
C LEU A 135 -1.66 -23.63 2.80
N PRO A 136 -2.66 -24.46 3.16
CA PRO A 136 -3.16 -25.47 2.25
C PRO A 136 -3.56 -24.78 0.95
N SER A 137 -3.15 -25.32 -0.20
CA SER A 137 -3.61 -24.83 -1.49
C SER A 137 -5.13 -24.89 -1.48
N LYS A 138 -5.81 -23.74 -1.59
CA LYS A 138 -7.26 -23.75 -1.77
C LYS A 138 -7.56 -24.59 -3.02
N PRO A 139 -8.51 -25.53 -2.96
CA PRO A 139 -8.96 -26.21 -4.17
C PRO A 139 -9.41 -25.14 -5.16
N VAL A 140 -9.06 -25.30 -6.44
CA VAL A 140 -9.46 -24.36 -7.50
C VAL A 140 -10.98 -24.30 -7.50
N ALA A 141 -11.53 -23.28 -6.87
CA ALA A 141 -12.95 -23.04 -6.86
C ALA A 141 -13.30 -22.57 -8.28
N ARG A 142 -13.85 -23.48 -9.08
CA ARG A 142 -14.55 -23.09 -10.29
C ARG A 142 -15.64 -22.12 -9.85
N TYR A 143 -15.59 -20.87 -10.30
CA TYR A 143 -16.62 -19.88 -9.99
C TYR A 143 -17.97 -20.41 -10.49
N ASP A 144 -18.81 -20.88 -9.58
CA ASP A 144 -20.22 -21.11 -9.85
C ASP A 144 -20.97 -19.87 -9.38
N GLU A 145 -21.65 -19.20 -10.31
CA GLU A 145 -22.42 -17.97 -10.11
C GLU A 145 -23.62 -18.13 -9.15
N THR A 146 -23.86 -19.32 -8.62
CA THR A 146 -25.09 -19.70 -7.90
C THR A 146 -25.03 -19.59 -6.37
N GLN A 147 -23.89 -19.21 -5.76
CA GLN A 147 -23.82 -19.04 -4.29
C GLN A 147 -23.88 -17.56 -3.85
N GLN A 148 -24.75 -16.80 -4.51
CA GLN A 148 -25.07 -15.41 -4.18
C GLN A 148 -26.46 -15.32 -3.51
N SER A 149 -26.65 -15.98 -2.37
CA SER A 149 -27.66 -15.59 -1.38
C SER A 149 -27.20 -16.06 -0.01
N ASP A 150 -27.47 -15.27 1.01
CA ASP A 150 -27.33 -15.65 2.43
C ASP A 150 -25.98 -15.34 3.09
N ARG A 151 -25.52 -14.09 2.97
CA ARG A 151 -25.06 -13.35 4.15
C ARG A 151 -25.58 -11.93 4.07
N GLN A 152 -26.68 -11.70 4.77
CA GLN A 152 -27.15 -10.38 5.15
C GLN A 152 -26.09 -9.80 6.11
N ASP A 153 -25.46 -8.70 5.74
CA ASP A 153 -24.61 -7.94 6.64
C ASP A 153 -25.52 -7.21 7.65
N ASP A 154 -25.73 -7.81 8.82
CA ASP A 154 -26.30 -7.12 9.98
C ASP A 154 -25.21 -6.20 10.57
N TYR A 155 -25.54 -4.91 10.65
CA TYR A 155 -24.72 -3.82 11.19
C TYR A 155 -24.84 -3.72 12.71
#